data_AF-A0A3E0N2J3-F1
#
_entry.id   AF-A0A3E0N2J3-F1
#
_cell.length_a   1.000
_cell.length_b   1.000
_cell.length_c   1.000
_cell.angle_alpha   90.00
_cell.angle_beta   90.00
_cell.angle_gamma   90.00
#
_symmetry.space_group_name_H-M   'P 1'
#
loop_
_entity.id
_entity.type
_entity.pdbx_description
1 polymer ?
#
loop_
_entity_poly.entity_id
_entity_poly.type
_entity_poly.pdbx_seq_one_letter_code
_entity_poly.pdbx_strand_id
1 'polypeptide(L)' 'MDKQLRPRASASQANRTRRKLAEAALHDVLNQSTRPGFFGSCSVELTINDGTIQNVRRRVEKIDRVLPSKNVKCNGC' A
#
# COMPACT_ATOMS: atom_id res chain seq x y z
N MET A 1 24.35 -12.17 -35.33
CA MET A 1 24.35 -13.00 -34.11
C MET A 1 23.17 -12.57 -33.26
N ASP A 2 22.02 -13.16 -33.56
CA ASP A 2 20.76 -12.89 -32.88
C ASP A 2 20.88 -13.33 -31.43
N LYS A 3 20.89 -12.32 -30.56
CA LYS A 3 20.92 -12.48 -29.11
C LYS A 3 19.60 -13.14 -28.72
N GLN A 4 19.58 -14.47 -28.66
CA GLN A 4 18.42 -15.27 -28.27
C GLN A 4 17.87 -14.70 -26.96
N LEU A 5 16.73 -14.01 -27.07
CA LEU A 5 15.88 -13.70 -25.92
C LEU A 5 15.43 -15.06 -25.37
N ARG A 6 16.05 -15.47 -24.26
CA ARG A 6 15.61 -16.64 -23.48
C ARG A 6 14.10 -16.52 -23.26
N PRO A 7 13.33 -17.62 -23.34
CA PRO A 7 11.90 -17.58 -23.09
C PRO A 7 11.70 -17.03 -21.68
N ARG A 8 11.23 -15.78 -21.60
CA ARG A 8 10.90 -15.08 -20.35
C ARG A 8 9.89 -15.97 -19.66
N ALA A 9 10.33 -16.61 -18.57
CA ALA A 9 9.56 -17.57 -17.81
C ALA A 9 8.10 -17.10 -17.71
N SER A 10 7.19 -17.95 -18.19
CA SER A 10 5.74 -17.75 -18.08
C SER A 10 5.43 -17.14 -16.73
N ALA A 11 4.59 -16.09 -16.67
CA ALA A 11 4.14 -15.49 -15.41
C ALA A 11 3.82 -16.60 -14.39
N SER A 12 4.77 -16.85 -13.49
CA SER A 12 4.74 -18.06 -12.67
C SER A 12 3.51 -17.97 -11.77
N GLN A 13 2.97 -19.11 -11.35
CA GLN A 13 1.86 -19.10 -10.40
C GLN A 13 2.21 -18.27 -9.15
N ALA A 14 3.48 -18.27 -8.74
CA ALA A 14 4.01 -17.39 -7.69
C ALA A 14 3.86 -15.89 -8.02
N ASN A 15 4.17 -15.46 -9.25
CA ASN A 15 3.95 -14.07 -9.67
C ASN A 15 2.47 -13.69 -9.65
N ARG A 16 1.57 -14.60 -10.07
CA ARG A 16 0.12 -14.35 -9.99
C ARG A 16 -0.33 -14.17 -8.54
N THR A 17 0.12 -15.03 -7.63
CA THR A 17 -0.20 -14.90 -6.20
C THR A 17 0.37 -13.61 -5.61
N ARG A 18 1.64 -13.29 -5.89
CA ARG A 18 2.27 -12.06 -5.38
C ARG A 18 1.64 -10.80 -5.96
N ARG A 19 1.15 -10.83 -7.21
CA ARG A 19 0.38 -9.73 -7.80
C ARG A 19 -0.92 -9.50 -7.05
N LYS A 20 -1.68 -10.57 -6.74
CA LYS A 20 -2.90 -10.46 -5.93
C LYS A 20 -2.62 -9.89 -4.54
N LEU A 21 -1.50 -10.29 -3.92
CA LEU A 21 -1.09 -9.73 -2.63
C LEU A 21 -0.76 -8.23 -2.72
N ALA A 22 -0.12 -7.79 -3.80
CA ALA A 22 0.15 -6.37 -4.03
C ALA A 22 -1.14 -5.57 -4.26
N GLU A 23 -2.07 -6.10 -5.05
CA GLU A 23 -3.41 -5.49 -5.26
C GLU A 23 -4.17 -5.36 -3.93
N ALA A 24 -4.19 -6.41 -3.11
CA ALA A 24 -4.83 -6.39 -1.80
C ALA A 24 -4.16 -5.39 -0.84
N ALA A 25 -2.82 -5.36 -0.78
CA ALA A 25 -2.09 -4.43 0.07
C ALA A 25 -2.35 -2.96 -0.31
N LEU A 26 -2.45 -2.68 -1.62
CA LEU A 26 -2.80 -1.36 -2.12
C LEU A 26 -4.22 -0.97 -1.73
N HIS A 27 -5.18 -1.88 -1.93
CA HIS A 27 -6.57 -1.66 -1.54
C HIS A 27 -6.71 -1.36 -0.04
N ASP A 28 -6.02 -2.10 0.82
CA ASP A 28 -6.05 -1.89 2.27
C ASP A 28 -5.46 -0.54 2.67
N VAL A 29 -4.33 -0.15 2.07
CA VAL A 29 -3.69 1.14 2.32
C VAL A 29 -4.58 2.29 1.89
N LEU A 30 -5.22 2.19 0.72
CA LEU A 30 -6.15 3.21 0.23
C LEU A 30 -7.38 3.32 1.13
N ASN A 31 -7.96 2.19 1.55
CA ASN A 31 -9.10 2.20 2.46
C ASN A 31 -8.78 2.83 3.82
N GLN A 32 -7.55 2.70 4.31
CA GLN A 32 -7.14 3.31 5.58
C GLN A 32 -6.84 4.81 5.42
N SER A 33 -6.17 5.18 4.33
CA SER A 33 -5.72 6.56 4.09
C SER A 33 -6.81 7.51 3.58
N THR A 34 -7.82 6.98 2.89
CA THR A 34 -8.94 7.78 2.37
C THR A 34 -10.09 7.94 3.37
N ARG A 35 -10.01 7.28 4.54
CA ARG A 35 -10.99 7.43 5.60
C ARG A 35 -10.92 8.81 6.25
N PRO A 36 -12.07 9.45 6.54
CA PRO A 36 -12.10 10.68 7.32
C PRO A 36 -11.34 10.51 8.65
N GLY A 37 -10.52 11.51 9.01
CA GLY A 37 -9.71 11.46 10.23
C GLY A 37 -8.38 10.71 10.11
N PHE A 38 -8.01 10.25 8.91
CA PHE A 38 -6.64 9.80 8.66
C PHE A 38 -5.69 10.99 8.60
N PHE A 39 -4.72 11.01 9.50
CA PHE A 39 -3.61 11.96 9.49
C PHE A 39 -2.32 11.15 9.53
N GLY A 40 -1.51 11.24 8.48
CA GLY A 40 -0.28 10.46 8.38
C GLY A 40 0.09 10.11 6.94
N SER A 41 0.96 9.12 6.79
CA SER A 41 1.55 8.68 5.53
C SER A 41 1.32 7.17 5.37
N CYS A 42 0.93 6.76 4.16
CA CYS A 42 0.94 5.35 3.80
C CYS A 42 1.79 5.14 2.55
N SER A 43 2.49 4.01 2.49
CA SER A 43 3.31 3.63 1.34
C SER A 43 3.21 2.12 1.10
N VAL A 44 3.21 1.74 -0.17
CA VAL A 44 3.36 0.35 -0.62
C VAL A 44 4.63 0.28 -1.46
N GLU A 45 5.52 -0.64 -1.12
CA GLU A 45 6.78 -0.87 -1.81
C GLU A 45 6.76 -2.26 -2.46
N LEU A 46 7.08 -2.29 -3.76
CA LEU A 46 7.13 -3.50 -4.57
C LEU A 46 8.54 -3.69 -5.10
N THR A 47 9.18 -4.81 -4.75
CA THR A 47 10.49 -5.17 -5.29
C THR A 47 10.32 -6.24 -6.36
N ILE A 48 10.72 -5.94 -7.59
CA ILE A 48 10.72 -6.88 -8.71
C ILE A 48 12.16 -7.13 -9.14
N ASN A 49 12.58 -8.40 -9.16
CA ASN A 49 13.88 -8.79 -9.69
C ASN A 49 13.71 -9.92 -10.69
N ASP A 50 14.41 -9.84 -11.82
CA ASP A 50 14.37 -10.83 -12.91
C ASP A 50 12.94 -11.19 -13.37
N GLY A 51 12.04 -10.19 -13.39
CA GLY A 51 10.63 -10.38 -13.77
C GLY A 51 9.79 -11.15 -12.75
N THR A 52 10.34 -11.38 -11.55
CA THR A 52 9.64 -12.01 -10.42
C THR A 52 9.38 -10.97 -9.35
N ILE A 53 8.15 -10.87 -8.87
CA ILE A 53 7.84 -10.04 -7.70
C ILE A 53 8.55 -10.72 -6.53
N GLN A 54 9.51 -10.10 -5.89
CA GLN A 54 10.24 -10.70 -4.77
C GLN A 54 9.61 -10.35 -3.43
N ASN A 55 9.21 -9.09 -3.27
CA ASN A 55 8.68 -8.60 -2.02
C ASN A 55 7.55 -7.58 -2.23
N VAL A 56 6.58 -7.60 -1.32
CA VAL A 56 5.50 -6.62 -1.21
C VAL A 56 5.50 -6.16 0.24
N ARG A 57 5.82 -4.89 0.48
CA ARG A 57 5.81 -4.29 1.82
C ARG A 57 4.77 -3.18 1.86
N ARG A 58 4.07 -3.06 2.97
CA ARG A 58 3.19 -1.92 3.26
C ARG A 58 3.62 -1.27 4.55
N ARG A 59 3.59 0.06 4.58
CA ARG A 59 3.86 0.87 5.76
C ARG A 59 2.73 1.87 5.90
N VAL A 60 2.15 1.93 7.09
CA VAL A 60 1.11 2.88 7.48
C VAL A 60 1.63 3.59 8.71
N GLU A 61 1.86 4.89 8.58
CA GLU A 61 2.24 5.78 9.66
C GLU A 61 1.03 6.63 9.98
N LYS A 62 0.42 6.37 11.15
CA LYS A 62 -0.69 7.15 11.64
C LYS A 62 -0.17 8.13 12.69
N ILE A 63 -0.45 9.40 12.48
CA ILE A 63 -0.26 10.45 13.47
C ILE A 63 -1.57 10.54 14.24
N ASP A 64 -1.60 10.00 15.45
CA ASP A 64 -2.74 10.22 16.34
C ASP A 64 -2.77 11.69 16.75
N ARG A 65 -3.57 12.48 16.02
CA ARG A 65 -4.08 13.73 16.57
C ARG A 65 -5.07 13.34 17.66
N VAL A 66 -4.61 13.33 18.90
CA VAL A 66 -5.48 13.65 20.03
C VAL A 66 -5.90 15.10 19.78
N LEU A 67 -6.94 15.30 18.97
CA LEU A 67 -7.60 16.60 18.94
C LEU A 67 -8.02 16.81 20.40
N PRO A 68 -7.54 17.86 21.09
CA PRO A 68 -8.17 18.21 22.35
C PRO A 68 -9.62 18.43 21.98
N SER A 69 -10.51 17.59 22.55
CA SER A 69 -11.94 17.77 22.45
C SER A 69 -12.17 19.22 22.87
N LYS A 70 -12.38 20.10 21.89
CA LYS A 70 -12.76 21.47 22.20
C LYS A 70 -14.11 21.30 22.86
N ASN A 71 -14.09 21.35 24.19
CA ASN A 71 -15.26 21.44 25.01
C ASN A 71 -15.89 22.78 24.63
N VAL A 72 -16.71 22.77 23.57
CA VAL A 72 -17.46 23.93 23.12
C VAL A 72 -18.48 24.16 24.22
N LYS A 73 -18.08 24.94 25.23
CA LYS A 73 -19.04 25.63 26.07
C LYS A 73 -19.77 26.59 25.13
N CYS A 74 -20.95 26.19 24.68
CA CYS A 74 -21.94 27.11 24.17
C CYS A 74 -22.32 28.02 25.35
N ASN A 75 -21.62 29.15 25.47
CA ASN A 75 -22.07 30.23 26.33
C ASN A 75 -23.04 31.09 25.52
N GLY A 76 -24.33 30.92 25.79
CA GLY A 76 -25.38 31.90 25.54
C GLY A 76 -25.77 32.16 24.08
N CYS A 77 -26.95 31.69 23.70
CA CYS A 77 -28.06 32.49 23.16
C CYS A 77 -29.34 31.65 23.32
#